data_AF-K9E6D9-F1
#
_entry.id   AF-K9E6D9-F1
#
_cell.length_a   1.000
_cell.length_b   1.000
_cell.length_c   1.000
_cell.angle_alpha   90.00
_cell.angle_beta   90.00
_cell.angle_gamma   90.00
#
_symmetry.space_group_name_H-M   'P 1'
#
loop_
_entity.id
_entity.type
_entity.pdbx_description
1 polymer ?
#
loop_
_entity_poly.entity_id
_entity_poly.type
_entity_poly.pdbx_seq_one_letter_code
_entity_poly.pdbx_strand_id
1 'polypeptide(L)'
;MKVMSESIFEKIIRKTGRKPIGCKCQECKKQCLRTPCLGTPDDILSLIDAGFIDKLALTEWATGLFLGRVNYTIRMIQAQKLEKGCIFFENGLCQLHDLGLKPTEGKLSHHTIKLDNYQFNKSISWQVAKTWIDEQNVEKVLNVFARFNEAQSLILKIPDL
;
A
#
# COMPACT_ATOMS: atom_id res chain seq x y z
N MET A 1 2.75 -2.41 -34.45
CA MET A 1 2.02 -2.85 -33.24
C MET A 1 2.83 -2.46 -32.02
N LYS A 2 2.37 -1.50 -31.21
CA LYS A 2 3.00 -1.18 -29.93
C LYS A 2 2.60 -2.29 -28.96
N VAL A 3 3.54 -3.13 -28.54
CA VAL A 3 3.28 -4.12 -27.48
C VAL A 3 2.98 -3.32 -26.22
N MET A 4 1.73 -3.28 -25.78
CA MET A 4 1.37 -2.68 -24.49
C MET A 4 1.95 -3.57 -23.40
N SER A 5 2.89 -3.03 -22.62
CA SER A 5 3.46 -3.74 -21.48
C SER A 5 2.42 -3.88 -20.36
N GLU A 6 2.36 -5.07 -19.73
CA GLU A 6 1.52 -5.35 -18.56
C GLU A 6 1.80 -4.32 -17.45
N SER A 7 0.74 -3.69 -16.91
CA SER A 7 0.86 -2.78 -15.79
C SER A 7 1.22 -3.53 -14.49
N ILE A 8 1.76 -2.82 -13.50
CA ILE A 8 2.06 -3.40 -12.17
C ILE A 8 0.80 -4.01 -11.53
N PHE A 9 -0.34 -3.33 -11.67
CA PHE A 9 -1.60 -3.81 -11.11
C PHE A 9 -2.06 -5.13 -11.77
N GLU A 10 -2.00 -5.23 -13.09
CA GLU A 10 -2.30 -6.46 -13.84
C GLU A 10 -1.33 -7.60 -13.48
N LYS A 11 -0.04 -7.29 -13.35
CA LYS A 11 0.99 -8.25 -12.91
C LYS A 11 0.68 -8.80 -11.52
N ILE A 12 0.24 -7.96 -10.58
CA ILE A 12 -0.14 -8.38 -9.22
C ILE A 12 -1.41 -9.24 -9.25
N ILE A 13 -2.43 -8.85 -10.02
CA ILE A 13 -3.65 -9.65 -10.24
C ILE A 13 -3.28 -11.05 -10.75
N ARG A 14 -2.45 -11.14 -11.79
CA ARG A 14 -2.01 -12.41 -12.37
C ARG A 14 -1.25 -13.28 -11.37
N LYS A 15 -0.36 -12.69 -10.56
CA LYS A 15 0.46 -13.43 -9.58
C LYS A 15 -0.34 -13.92 -8.36
N THR A 16 -1.33 -13.14 -7.94
CA THR A 16 -2.15 -13.44 -6.75
C THR A 16 -3.39 -14.29 -7.10
N GLY A 17 -3.90 -14.19 -8.33
CA GLY A 17 -5.21 -14.74 -8.72
C GLY A 17 -6.40 -13.98 -8.12
N ARG A 18 -6.16 -12.83 -7.48
CA ARG A 18 -7.20 -11.96 -6.93
C ARG A 18 -7.81 -11.10 -8.03
N LYS A 19 -9.09 -10.74 -7.85
CA LYS A 19 -9.78 -9.78 -8.71
C LYS A 19 -10.05 -8.52 -7.90
N PRO A 20 -10.05 -7.33 -8.53
CA PRO A 20 -10.45 -6.10 -7.87
C PRO A 20 -11.82 -6.24 -7.23
N ILE A 21 -11.94 -5.78 -5.99
CA ILE A 21 -13.18 -5.87 -5.23
C ILE A 21 -13.35 -4.66 -4.30
N GLY A 22 -14.50 -3.98 -4.42
CA GLY A 22 -14.91 -2.86 -3.58
C GLY A 22 -15.88 -3.29 -2.47
N CYS A 23 -15.60 -4.40 -1.77
CA CYS A 23 -16.57 -4.95 -0.82
C CYS A 23 -16.76 -4.02 0.39
N LYS A 24 -18.02 -3.73 0.75
CA LYS A 24 -18.42 -2.89 1.90
C LYS A 24 -18.97 -3.70 3.09
N CYS A 25 -18.81 -5.03 3.11
CA CYS A 25 -19.29 -5.87 4.21
C CYS A 25 -18.49 -5.63 5.51
N GLN A 26 -19.07 -6.04 6.65
CA GLN A 26 -18.44 -5.82 7.97
C GLN A 26 -17.08 -6.51 8.09
N GLU A 27 -16.91 -7.72 7.56
CA GLU A 27 -15.62 -8.43 7.62
C GLU A 27 -14.53 -7.73 6.81
N CYS A 28 -14.84 -7.16 5.64
CA CYS A 28 -13.88 -6.36 4.89
C CYS A 28 -13.54 -5.04 5.59
N LYS A 29 -14.54 -4.39 6.21
CA LYS A 29 -14.32 -3.17 7.01
C LYS A 29 -13.38 -3.42 8.20
N LYS A 30 -13.53 -4.56 8.87
CA LYS A 30 -12.65 -4.97 10.00
C LYS A 30 -11.18 -5.08 9.63
N GLN A 31 -10.83 -5.27 8.36
CA GLN A 31 -9.41 -5.30 7.95
C GLN A 31 -8.74 -3.94 8.20
N CYS A 32 -9.44 -2.85 7.89
CA CYS A 32 -8.94 -1.49 8.13
C CYS A 32 -8.79 -1.19 9.63
N LEU A 33 -9.57 -1.84 10.51
CA LEU A 33 -9.41 -1.71 11.96
C LEU A 33 -8.14 -2.39 12.49
N ARG A 34 -7.53 -3.30 11.72
CA ARG A 34 -6.32 -4.03 12.15
C ARG A 34 -5.06 -3.38 11.63
N THR A 35 -5.01 -3.10 10.34
CA THR A 35 -3.82 -2.57 9.68
C THR A 35 -4.19 -1.81 8.42
N PRO A 36 -3.48 -0.72 8.08
CA PRO A 36 -3.54 -0.14 6.75
C PRO A 36 -3.15 -1.19 5.70
N CYS A 37 -3.79 -1.10 4.54
CA CYS A 37 -3.39 -1.88 3.37
C CYS A 37 -2.17 -1.23 2.69
N LEU A 38 -1.32 -2.05 2.10
CA LEU A 38 -0.10 -1.65 1.41
C LEU A 38 -0.36 -1.18 -0.02
N GLY A 39 0.33 -0.11 -0.41
CA GLY A 39 0.38 0.43 -1.77
C GLY A 39 1.72 0.21 -2.45
N THR A 40 1.68 0.17 -3.78
CA THR A 40 2.87 0.28 -4.64
C THR A 40 3.36 1.73 -4.65
N PRO A 41 4.57 2.03 -5.15
CA PRO A 41 5.02 3.41 -5.33
C PRO A 41 4.01 4.27 -6.12
N ASP A 42 3.36 3.73 -7.15
CA ASP A 42 2.34 4.44 -7.93
C ASP A 42 1.08 4.76 -7.10
N ASP A 43 0.64 3.83 -6.24
CA ASP A 43 -0.48 4.09 -5.33
C ASP A 43 -0.15 5.24 -4.36
N ILE A 44 1.08 5.25 -3.85
CA ILE A 44 1.52 6.28 -2.89
C ILE A 44 1.69 7.64 -3.55
N LEU A 45 2.27 7.70 -4.75
CA LEU A 45 2.31 8.95 -5.52
C LEU A 45 0.89 9.48 -5.75
N SER A 46 -0.06 8.62 -6.10
CA SER A 46 -1.46 9.00 -6.29
C SER A 46 -2.09 9.56 -5.00
N LEU A 47 -1.75 9.01 -3.83
CA LEU A 47 -2.20 9.56 -2.54
C LEU A 47 -1.56 10.91 -2.21
N ILE A 48 -0.28 11.08 -2.52
CA ILE A 48 0.42 12.36 -2.34
C ILE A 48 -0.19 13.42 -3.26
N ASP A 49 -0.44 13.10 -4.54
CA ASP A 49 -1.06 14.01 -5.51
C ASP A 49 -2.49 14.39 -5.12
N ALA A 50 -3.21 13.48 -4.45
CA ALA A 50 -4.53 13.74 -3.88
C ALA A 50 -4.49 14.53 -2.55
N GLY A 51 -3.30 14.93 -2.07
CA GLY A 51 -3.14 15.75 -0.88
C GLY A 51 -3.13 15.00 0.45
N PHE A 52 -2.94 13.67 0.44
CA PHE A 52 -2.94 12.86 1.67
C PHE A 52 -1.55 12.57 2.25
N ILE A 53 -0.54 13.39 1.92
CA ILE A 53 0.85 13.15 2.34
C ILE A 53 1.03 13.17 3.87
N ASP A 54 0.24 13.99 4.55
CA ASP A 54 0.17 14.12 6.02
C ASP A 54 -0.36 12.84 6.71
N LYS A 55 -1.04 11.97 5.96
CA LYS A 55 -1.57 10.67 6.42
C LYS A 55 -0.65 9.49 6.11
N LEU A 56 0.54 9.75 5.58
CA LEU A 56 1.54 8.73 5.26
C LEU A 56 2.63 8.67 6.33
N ALA A 57 3.32 7.53 6.41
CA ALA A 57 4.46 7.32 7.29
C ALA A 57 5.47 6.33 6.70
N LEU A 58 6.72 6.45 7.14
CA LEU A 58 7.74 5.44 6.93
C LEU A 58 7.30 4.12 7.57
N THR A 59 7.36 3.04 6.81
CA THR A 59 7.02 1.68 7.22
C THR A 59 8.16 0.73 6.89
N GLU A 60 8.62 0.01 7.90
CA GLU A 60 9.60 -1.07 7.78
C GLU A 60 8.87 -2.41 7.66
N TRP A 61 8.69 -2.92 6.45
CA TRP A 61 7.99 -4.18 6.25
C TRP A 61 8.92 -5.38 6.45
N ALA A 62 8.65 -6.13 7.51
CA ALA A 62 9.53 -7.20 8.01
C ALA A 62 9.06 -8.63 7.68
N THR A 63 7.90 -8.83 7.05
CA THR A 63 7.36 -10.19 6.82
C THR A 63 8.31 -11.04 5.97
N GLY A 64 8.94 -10.46 4.95
CA GLY A 64 9.94 -11.17 4.13
C GLY A 64 11.20 -11.55 4.90
N LEU A 65 11.62 -10.71 5.85
CA LEU A 65 12.75 -10.99 6.74
C LEU A 65 12.44 -12.17 7.66
N PHE A 66 11.30 -12.13 8.37
CA PHE A 66 10.89 -13.19 9.29
C PHE A 66 10.67 -14.54 8.61
N LEU A 67 10.32 -14.56 7.32
CA LEU A 67 10.14 -15.78 6.55
C LEU A 67 11.42 -16.22 5.80
N GLY A 68 12.56 -15.57 6.03
CA GLY A 68 13.85 -15.91 5.40
C GLY A 68 13.89 -15.69 3.88
N ARG A 69 13.10 -14.74 3.38
CA ARG A 69 12.96 -14.43 1.94
C ARG A 69 13.85 -13.29 1.48
N VAL A 70 14.14 -12.37 2.40
CA VAL A 70 15.11 -11.28 2.29
C VAL A 70 15.85 -11.20 3.62
N ASN A 71 17.03 -10.57 3.65
CA ASN A 71 17.84 -10.39 4.85
C ASN A 71 17.76 -8.95 5.42
N TYR A 72 16.76 -8.17 5.02
CA TYR A 72 16.51 -6.79 5.47
C TYR A 72 15.00 -6.49 5.52
N THR A 73 14.61 -5.43 6.22
CA THR A 73 13.25 -4.88 6.16
C THR A 73 13.08 -4.03 4.90
N ILE A 74 11.95 -4.18 4.21
CA ILE A 74 11.66 -3.36 3.02
C ILE A 74 11.07 -2.03 3.48
N ARG A 75 11.81 -0.95 3.23
CA ARG A 75 11.38 0.43 3.54
C ARG A 75 10.33 0.88 2.54
N MET A 76 9.20 1.35 3.03
CA MET A 76 8.10 1.85 2.23
C MET A 76 7.51 3.10 2.87
N ILE A 77 6.86 3.95 2.08
CA ILE A 77 5.93 4.96 2.60
C ILE A 77 4.53 4.37 2.47
N GLN A 78 3.76 4.33 3.56
CA GLN A 78 2.43 3.74 3.59
C GLN A 78 1.48 4.60 4.41
N ALA A 79 0.19 4.32 4.33
CA ALA A 79 -0.80 4.94 5.20
C ALA A 79 -0.47 4.69 6.68
N GLN A 80 -0.63 5.72 7.52
CA GLN A 80 -0.37 5.62 8.96
C GLN A 80 -1.27 4.57 9.63
N LYS A 81 -0.66 3.82 10.56
CA LYS A 81 -1.37 2.97 11.52
C LYS A 81 -1.54 3.75 12.82
N LEU A 82 -2.78 4.06 13.15
CA LEU A 82 -3.20 4.57 14.45
C LEU A 82 -3.51 3.40 15.39
N GLU A 83 -3.72 3.69 16.68
CA GLU A 83 -4.14 2.68 17.67
C GLU A 83 -5.44 1.97 17.25
N LYS A 84 -6.39 2.72 16.68
CA LYS A 84 -7.69 2.21 16.21
C LYS A 84 -7.66 1.59 14.80
N GLY A 85 -6.48 1.46 14.19
CA GLY A 85 -6.29 0.88 12.86
C GLY A 85 -5.80 1.89 11.82
N CYS A 86 -6.28 1.76 10.59
CA CYS A 86 -5.87 2.60 9.47
C CYS A 86 -6.36 4.05 9.64
N ILE A 87 -5.48 5.03 9.40
CA ILE A 87 -5.82 6.46 9.43
C ILE A 87 -6.97 6.86 8.49
N PHE A 88 -7.17 6.12 7.40
CA PHE A 88 -8.26 6.36 6.46
C PHE A 88 -9.57 5.68 6.86
N PHE A 89 -9.66 4.98 7.99
CA PHE A 89 -10.90 4.38 8.46
C PHE A 89 -11.68 5.38 9.31
N GLU A 90 -12.74 5.93 8.74
CA GLU A 90 -13.57 6.95 9.38
C GLU A 90 -15.04 6.67 9.09
N ASN A 91 -15.92 6.92 10.07
CA ASN A 91 -17.38 6.75 9.90
C ASN A 91 -17.80 5.36 9.39
N GLY A 92 -17.06 4.32 9.79
CA GLY A 92 -17.37 2.92 9.45
C GLY A 92 -16.98 2.48 8.03
N LEU A 93 -16.27 3.31 7.27
CA LEU A 93 -15.75 2.97 5.95
C LEU A 93 -14.35 3.58 5.72
N CYS A 94 -13.65 3.07 4.72
CA CYS A 94 -12.39 3.69 4.29
C CYS A 94 -12.70 4.94 3.46
N GLN A 95 -12.14 6.09 3.84
CA GLN A 95 -12.28 7.37 3.12
C GLN A 95 -11.85 7.26 1.64
N LEU A 96 -10.89 6.39 1.33
CA LEU A 96 -10.39 6.16 -0.03
C LEU A 96 -11.28 5.25 -0.88
N HIS A 97 -12.34 4.67 -0.31
CA HIS A 97 -13.09 3.58 -0.94
C HIS A 97 -13.74 4.01 -2.26
N ASP A 98 -14.44 5.14 -2.27
CA ASP A 98 -15.16 5.64 -3.44
C ASP A 98 -14.31 6.60 -4.30
N LEU A 99 -13.10 6.94 -3.86
CA LEU A 99 -12.17 7.84 -4.56
C LEU A 99 -11.30 7.13 -5.62
N GLY A 100 -11.34 5.80 -5.70
CA GLY A 100 -10.41 5.02 -6.55
C GLY A 100 -8.95 5.01 -6.06
N LEU A 101 -8.67 5.69 -4.94
CA LEU A 101 -7.33 5.86 -4.36
C LEU A 101 -6.93 4.78 -3.35
N LYS A 102 -7.77 3.78 -3.14
CA LYS A 102 -7.44 2.67 -2.24
C LYS A 102 -6.14 1.98 -2.72
N PRO A 103 -5.16 1.73 -1.84
CA PRO A 103 -3.93 1.04 -2.23
C PRO A 103 -4.19 -0.33 -2.87
N THR A 104 -3.25 -0.82 -3.68
CA THR A 104 -3.39 -2.09 -4.42
C THR A 104 -3.77 -3.27 -3.53
N GLU A 105 -3.17 -3.40 -2.33
CA GLU A 105 -3.58 -4.46 -1.41
C GLU A 105 -5.06 -4.32 -1.00
N GLY A 106 -5.50 -3.10 -0.71
CA GLY A 106 -6.89 -2.82 -0.34
C GLY A 106 -7.88 -3.03 -1.50
N LYS A 107 -7.46 -2.85 -2.75
CA LYS A 107 -8.26 -3.12 -3.96
C LYS A 107 -8.44 -4.62 -4.22
N LEU A 108 -7.49 -5.44 -3.79
CA LEU A 108 -7.47 -6.89 -4.07
C LEU A 108 -7.84 -7.76 -2.87
N SER A 109 -7.78 -7.20 -1.65
CA SER A 109 -8.10 -7.93 -0.43
C SER A 109 -9.58 -8.23 -0.31
N HIS A 110 -9.89 -9.42 0.20
CA HIS A 110 -11.25 -9.87 0.50
C HIS A 110 -11.24 -10.77 1.73
N HIS A 111 -12.33 -10.81 2.48
CA HIS A 111 -12.45 -11.65 3.68
C HIS A 111 -12.42 -13.16 3.39
N THR A 112 -12.54 -13.58 2.12
CA THR A 112 -12.36 -14.98 1.73
C THR A 112 -10.89 -15.36 1.64
N ILE A 113 -10.56 -16.50 2.25
CA ILE A 113 -9.25 -17.13 2.16
C ILE A 113 -9.10 -17.80 0.78
N LYS A 114 -7.93 -17.62 0.14
CA LYS A 114 -7.52 -18.23 -1.13
C LYS A 114 -6.05 -18.66 -1.06
N LEU A 115 -5.53 -19.26 -2.14
CA LEU A 115 -4.16 -19.79 -2.19
C LEU A 115 -3.07 -18.75 -1.86
N ASP A 116 -3.29 -17.48 -2.21
CA ASP A 116 -2.37 -16.39 -1.90
C ASP A 116 -2.19 -16.14 -0.40
N ASN A 117 -3.14 -16.57 0.43
CA ASN A 117 -3.01 -16.51 1.89
C ASN A 117 -2.03 -17.55 2.44
N TYR A 118 -1.78 -18.64 1.71
CA TYR A 118 -0.93 -19.75 2.17
C TYR A 118 0.43 -19.77 1.45
N GLN A 119 0.49 -19.28 0.21
CA GLN A 119 1.72 -19.25 -0.57
C GLN A 119 2.30 -17.83 -0.54
N PHE A 120 3.36 -17.62 0.24
CA PHE A 120 4.03 -16.32 0.39
C PHE A 120 4.31 -15.62 -0.95
N ASN A 121 4.84 -16.36 -1.94
CA ASN A 121 5.16 -15.85 -3.27
C ASN A 121 3.95 -15.36 -4.07
N LYS A 122 2.73 -15.70 -3.64
CA LYS A 122 1.48 -15.24 -4.22
C LYS A 122 0.76 -14.21 -3.35
N SER A 123 1.19 -13.99 -2.11
CA SER A 123 0.53 -13.07 -1.19
C SER A 123 0.52 -11.64 -1.74
N ILE A 124 -0.59 -10.94 -1.57
CA ILE A 124 -0.75 -9.57 -2.10
C ILE A 124 0.29 -8.64 -1.49
N SER A 125 0.50 -8.72 -0.17
CA SER A 125 1.48 -7.90 0.55
C SER A 125 2.91 -8.09 0.04
N TRP A 126 3.33 -9.33 -0.23
CA TRP A 126 4.65 -9.59 -0.85
C TRP A 126 4.73 -9.04 -2.27
N GLN A 127 3.68 -9.22 -3.06
CA GLN A 127 3.64 -8.73 -4.42
C GLN A 127 3.71 -7.20 -4.49
N VAL A 128 3.09 -6.50 -3.53
CA VAL A 128 3.23 -5.05 -3.35
C VAL A 128 4.63 -4.70 -2.84
N ALA A 129 5.13 -5.35 -1.79
CA ALA A 129 6.45 -5.04 -1.21
C ALA A 129 7.58 -5.17 -2.25
N LYS A 130 7.51 -6.15 -3.15
CA LYS A 130 8.47 -6.29 -4.25
C LYS A 130 8.55 -5.07 -5.16
N THR A 131 7.46 -4.32 -5.33
CA THR A 131 7.47 -3.13 -6.19
C THR A 131 8.38 -2.03 -5.66
N TRP A 132 8.68 -2.03 -4.36
CA TRP A 132 9.57 -1.06 -3.71
C TRP A 132 11.06 -1.40 -3.83
N ILE A 133 11.38 -2.64 -4.24
CA ILE A 133 12.76 -3.12 -4.42
C ILE A 133 13.02 -3.57 -5.87
N ASP A 134 12.07 -3.34 -6.77
CA ASP A 134 12.22 -3.62 -8.20
C ASP A 134 12.98 -2.45 -8.84
N GLU A 135 14.11 -2.74 -9.50
CA GLU A 135 14.97 -1.75 -10.14
C GLU A 135 14.22 -0.87 -11.14
N GLN A 136 13.18 -1.42 -11.79
CA GLN A 136 12.34 -0.70 -12.75
C GLN A 136 11.52 0.43 -12.09
N ASN A 137 11.37 0.41 -10.77
CA ASN A 137 10.61 1.40 -10.01
C ASN A 137 11.49 2.37 -9.23
N VAL A 138 12.82 2.30 -9.33
CA VAL A 138 13.75 3.11 -8.52
C VAL A 138 13.43 4.60 -8.60
N GLU A 139 13.18 5.14 -9.79
CA GLU A 139 12.84 6.56 -9.95
C GLU A 139 11.55 6.94 -9.18
N LYS A 140 10.52 6.09 -9.25
CA LYS A 140 9.27 6.31 -8.51
C LYS A 140 9.46 6.20 -7.00
N VAL A 141 10.23 5.22 -6.55
CA VAL A 141 10.54 5.04 -5.13
C VAL A 141 11.28 6.26 -4.60
N LEU A 142 12.33 6.73 -5.30
CA LEU A 142 13.06 7.93 -4.93
C LEU A 142 12.16 9.17 -4.90
N ASN A 143 11.27 9.32 -5.88
CA ASN A 143 10.30 10.42 -5.92
C ASN A 143 9.35 10.39 -4.70
N VAL A 144 8.81 9.23 -4.34
CA VAL A 144 7.98 9.08 -3.13
C VAL A 144 8.73 9.53 -1.88
N PHE A 145 9.97 9.06 -1.69
CA PHE A 145 10.76 9.43 -0.52
C PHE A 145 11.15 10.92 -0.52
N ALA A 146 11.50 11.48 -1.67
CA ALA A 146 11.84 12.90 -1.80
C ALA A 146 10.66 13.79 -1.38
N ARG A 147 9.48 13.55 -1.95
CA ARG A 147 8.25 14.30 -1.64
C ARG A 147 7.84 14.12 -0.18
N PHE A 148 7.91 12.90 0.34
CA PHE A 148 7.62 12.62 1.75
C PHE A 148 8.55 13.39 2.69
N ASN A 149 9.86 13.36 2.45
CA ASN A 149 10.85 14.04 3.28
C ASN A 149 10.74 15.56 3.20
N GLU A 150 10.44 16.11 2.02
CA GLU A 150 10.17 17.54 1.85
C GLU A 150 8.97 17.99 2.68
N ALA A 151 7.85 17.27 2.59
CA ALA A 151 6.66 17.58 3.37
C ALA A 151 6.89 17.47 4.88
N GLN A 152 7.57 16.42 5.35
CA GLN A 152 7.92 16.27 6.77
C GLN A 152 8.82 17.41 7.27
N SER A 153 9.77 17.85 6.43
CA SER A 153 10.66 18.98 6.77
C SER A 153 9.91 20.31 6.87
N LEU A 154 8.83 20.49 6.10
CA LEU A 154 7.97 21.67 6.18
C LEU A 154 7.06 21.63 7.41
N ILE A 155 6.47 20.47 7.71
CA ILE A 155 5.60 20.28 8.89
C ILE A 155 6.39 20.55 10.18
N LEU A 156 7.62 20.05 10.30
CA LEU A 156 8.48 20.29 11.47
C LEU A 156 8.92 21.76 11.63
N LYS A 157 8.75 22.59 10.61
CA LYS A 157 9.12 24.03 10.63
C LYS A 157 7.95 24.95 10.97
N ILE A 158 6.73 24.44 11.09
CA ILE A 158 5.55 25.21 11.52
C ILE A 158 5.28 24.82 12.98
N PRO A 159 5.66 25.64 13.97
CA PRO A 159 5.25 25.40 15.35
C PRO A 159 3.72 25.49 15.41
N ASP A 160 3.09 24.60 16.17
CA ASP A 160 1.66 24.59 16.42
C ASP A 160 1.16 26.02 16.72
N LEU A 161 0.22 26.51 15.89
CA LEU A 161 -0.52 27.76 16.10
C LEU A 161 -1.57 27.59 17.20
#